data_AF-A0A496UX24-F1
#
_entry.id   AF-A0A496UX24-F1
#
_cell.length_a   1.000
_cell.length_b   1.000
_cell.length_c   1.000
_cell.angle_alpha   90.00
_cell.angle_beta   90.00
_cell.angle_gamma   90.00
#
_symmetry.space_group_name_H-M   'P 1'
#
loop_
_entity.id
_entity.type
_entity.pdbx_description
1 polymer ?
#
loop_
_entity_poly.entity_id
_entity_poly.type
_entity_poly.pdbx_seq_one_letter_code
_entity_poly.pdbx_strand_id
1 'polypeptide(L)' 'MVLVEVKKTPAKTGLNTVEDFQEKVEAYRRLFPEKTILPAVLSLGGFTKEAKPFCDAQGIAIAEQIEHY' A
#
# COMPACT_ATOMS: atom_id res chain seq x y z
N MET A 1 10.15 -9.89 -2.44
CA MET A 1 10.53 -8.47 -2.48
C MET A 1 9.39 -7.66 -1.90
N VAL A 2 9.68 -6.75 -0.97
CA VAL A 2 8.65 -5.93 -0.32
C VAL A 2 8.63 -4.55 -0.97
N LEU A 3 7.46 -4.07 -1.37
CA LEU A 3 7.25 -2.69 -1.82
C LEU A 3 6.39 -2.01 -0.77
N VAL A 4 6.89 -0.89 -0.24
CA VAL A 4 6.18 -0.14 0.81
C VAL A 4 5.96 1.29 0.33
N GLU A 5 4.69 1.69 0.25
CA GLU A 5 4.31 3.09 0.11
C GLU A 5 4.12 3.69 1.51
N VAL A 6 4.82 4.78 1.80
CA VAL A 6 4.81 5.40 3.14
C VAL A 6 4.21 6.80 3.07
N LYS A 7 3.04 6.96 3.69
CA LYS A 7 2.37 8.25 3.88
C LYS A 7 2.51 8.71 5.33
N LYS A 8 3.41 9.68 5.55
CA LYS A 8 3.68 10.29 6.87
C LYS A 8 2.83 11.53 7.13
N THR A 9 1.80 11.77 6.33
CA THR A 9 0.93 12.95 6.45
C THR A 9 -0.22 12.69 7.42
N PRO A 10 -0.74 13.73 8.09
CA PRO A 10 -1.94 13.61 8.91
C PRO A 10 -3.20 13.38 8.08
N ALA A 11 -3.16 13.71 6.78
CA ALA A 11 -4.24 13.43 5.84
C ALA A 11 -4.39 11.92 5.62
N LYS A 12 -5.64 11.46 5.60
CA LYS A 12 -5.99 10.07 5.28
C LYS A 12 -5.55 9.71 3.87
N THR A 13 -5.01 8.51 3.72
CA THR A 13 -4.74 7.92 2.41
C THR A 13 -6.05 7.58 1.73
N GLY A 14 -6.31 8.22 0.59
CA GLY A 14 -7.50 8.04 -0.23
C GLY A 14 -7.33 6.97 -1.32
N LEU A 15 -8.43 6.66 -2.00
CA LEU A 15 -8.50 5.61 -3.02
C LEU A 15 -7.48 5.82 -4.15
N ASN A 16 -7.43 7.01 -4.75
CA ASN A 16 -6.51 7.29 -5.86
C ASN A 16 -5.04 6.98 -5.50
N THR A 17 -4.64 7.23 -4.25
CA THR A 17 -3.28 6.96 -3.80
C THR A 17 -2.96 5.46 -3.77
N VAL A 18 -3.92 4.62 -3.35
CA VAL A 18 -3.71 3.17 -3.29
C VAL A 18 -3.88 2.52 -4.66
N GLU A 19 -4.68 3.11 -5.55
CA GLU A 19 -4.75 2.73 -6.97
C GLU A 19 -3.43 3.02 -7.69
N ASP A 20 -2.89 4.24 -7.56
CA ASP A 20 -1.58 4.61 -8.12
C ASP A 20 -0.46 3.69 -7.60
N PHE A 21 -0.55 3.25 -6.34
CA PHE A 21 0.39 2.30 -5.79
C PHE A 21 0.23 0.90 -6.39
N GLN A 22 -0.99 0.43 -6.58
CA GLN A 22 -1.28 -0.85 -7.23
C GLN A 22 -0.73 -0.91 -8.65
N GLU A 23 -0.83 0.17 -9.43
CA GLU A 23 -0.23 0.24 -10.77
C GLU A 23 1.29 0.02 -10.74
N LYS A 24 1.99 0.60 -9.75
CA LYS A 24 3.42 0.36 -9.54
C LYS A 24 3.68 -1.10 -9.18
N VAL A 25 2.87 -1.70 -8.31
CA VAL A 25 3.00 -3.10 -7.93
C VAL A 25 2.89 -4.01 -9.15
N GLU A 26 1.93 -3.76 -10.03
CA GLU A 26 1.77 -4.51 -11.27
C GLU A 26 2.94 -4.33 -12.23
N ALA A 27 3.45 -3.11 -12.38
CA ALA A 27 4.64 -2.85 -13.18
C ALA A 27 5.85 -3.67 -12.66
N TYR A 28 6.06 -3.70 -11.34
CA TYR A 28 7.14 -4.48 -10.73
C TYR A 28 6.94 -5.99 -10.87
N ARG A 29 5.70 -6.49 -10.76
CA ARG A 29 5.40 -7.91 -11.02
C ARG A 29 5.74 -8.32 -12.45
N ARG A 30 5.49 -7.45 -13.44
CA ARG A 30 5.82 -7.70 -14.85
C ARG A 30 7.32 -7.63 -15.12
N LEU A 31 8.03 -6.70 -14.46
CA LEU A 31 9.48 -6.55 -14.60
C LEU A 31 10.28 -7.66 -13.91
N PHE A 32 9.73 -8.25 -12.85
CA PHE A 32 10.40 -9.30 -12.04
C PHE A 32 9.46 -10.49 -11.82
N PRO A 33 9.07 -11.24 -12.89
CA PRO A 33 8.10 -12.32 -12.80
C PRO A 33 8.54 -13.48 -11.89
N GLU A 34 9.84 -13.65 -11.69
CA GLU A 34 10.44 -14.65 -10.81
C GLU A 34 10.37 -14.28 -9.32
N LYS A 35 10.02 -13.03 -8.99
CA LYS A 35 9.98 -12.53 -7.61
C LYS A 35 8.54 -12.38 -7.12
N THR A 36 8.28 -12.92 -5.94
CA THR A 36 7.05 -12.59 -5.21
C THR A 36 7.10 -11.14 -4.73
N ILE A 37 6.18 -10.31 -5.21
CA ILE A 37 5.99 -8.92 -4.79
C ILE A 37 4.99 -8.87 -3.65
N LEU A 38 5.43 -8.38 -2.49
CA LEU A 38 4.62 -8.18 -1.29
C LEU A 38 4.35 -6.67 -1.10
N PRO A 39 3.17 -6.17 -1.51
CA PRO A 39 2.84 -4.76 -1.39
C PRO A 39 2.33 -4.42 0.02
N ALA A 40 2.76 -3.27 0.54
CA ALA A 40 2.28 -2.72 1.81
C ALA A 40 2.15 -1.20 1.76
N VAL A 41 1.21 -0.66 2.53
CA VAL A 41 1.00 0.79 2.72
C VAL A 41 1.02 1.13 4.19
N LEU A 42 1.90 2.06 4.57
CA LEU A 42 1.89 2.69 5.89
C LEU A 42 1.23 4.07 5.76
N SER A 43 0.16 4.32 6.50
CA SER A 43 -0.53 5.62 6.52
C SER A 43 -0.75 6.12 7.94
N LEU A 44 0.07 7.09 8.39
CA LEU A 44 -0.02 7.63 9.75
C LEU A 44 -1.27 8.50 9.97
N GLY A 45 -1.83 9.06 8.90
CA GLY A 45 -3.13 9.75 8.93
C GLY A 45 -4.34 8.80 8.84
N GLY A 46 -4.09 7.48 8.75
CA GLY A 46 -5.12 6.47 8.51
C GLY A 46 -5.58 6.41 7.05
N PHE A 47 -6.67 5.69 6.80
CA PHE A 47 -7.22 5.50 5.45
C PHE A 47 -8.66 6.01 5.35
N THR A 48 -9.11 6.36 4.14
CA THR A 48 -10.53 6.62 3.88
C THR A 48 -11.33 5.31 3.90
N LYS A 49 -12.67 5.41 3.89
CA LYS A 49 -13.57 4.25 3.95
C LYS A 49 -13.47 3.38 2.70
N GLU A 50 -13.04 3.95 1.59
CA GLU A 50 -12.91 3.30 0.29
C GLU A 50 -11.52 2.69 0.10
N ALA A 51 -10.48 3.29 0.70
CA ALA A 51 -9.10 2.84 0.52
C ALA A 51 -8.78 1.53 1.25
N LYS A 52 -9.32 1.28 2.45
CA LYS A 52 -9.09 0.00 3.17
C LYS A 52 -9.66 -1.20 2.42
N PRO A 53 -10.95 -1.21 2.00
CA PRO A 53 -11.51 -2.32 1.24
C PRO A 53 -10.77 -2.56 -0.07
N PHE A 54 -10.30 -1.50 -0.74
CA PHE A 54 -9.47 -1.64 -1.93
C PHE A 54 -8.14 -2.34 -1.63
N CYS A 55 -7.44 -1.94 -0.57
CA CYS A 55 -6.18 -2.59 -0.17
C CYS A 55 -6.39 -4.08 0.13
N ASP A 56 -7.44 -4.42 0.89
CA ASP A 56 -7.78 -5.81 1.20
C ASP A 56 -8.07 -6.62 -0.07
N ALA A 57 -8.85 -6.07 -1.01
CA ALA A 57 -9.19 -6.71 -2.27
C ALA A 57 -7.96 -6.96 -3.18
N GLN A 58 -6.96 -6.08 -3.13
CA GLN A 58 -5.72 -6.19 -3.92
C GLN A 58 -4.60 -6.99 -3.20
N GLY A 59 -4.84 -7.44 -1.97
CA GLY A 59 -3.83 -8.12 -1.16
C GLY A 59 -2.69 -7.20 -0.72
N ILE A 60 -2.99 -5.94 -0.46
CA ILE A 60 -2.05 -4.92 0.03
C ILE A 60 -2.13 -4.89 1.56
N ALA A 61 -1.01 -5.19 2.23
CA ALA A 61 -0.93 -5.08 3.67
C ALA A 61 -1.00 -3.61 4.11
N ILE A 62 -1.68 -3.31 5.22
CA ILE A 62 -1.81 -1.94 5.73
C ILE A 62 -1.31 -1.81 7.16
N ALA A 63 -0.74 -0.65 7.48
CA ALA A 63 -0.41 -0.24 8.84
C ALA A 63 -0.75 1.25 9.03
N GLU A 64 -1.20 1.62 10.24
CA GLU A 64 -1.48 3.02 10.60
C GLU A 64 -0.53 3.56 11.67
N GLN A 65 0.34 2.71 12.23
CA GLN A 65 1.27 3.05 13.30
C GLN A 65 2.63 2.42 13.04
N ILE A 66 3.67 3.01 13.63
CA ILE A 66 5.02 2.45 13.66
C ILE A 66 5.27 2.03 15.11
N GLU A 67 5.48 0.74 15.32
CA GLU A 67 5.80 0.17 16.64
C GLU A 67 7.31 -0.07 16.74
N HIS A 68 7.86 0.16 17.94
CA HIS A 68 9.24 -0.19 18.28
C HIS A 68 9.21 -1.32 19.31
N TYR A 69 9.95 -2.39 19.05
CA TYR A 69 10.14 -3.55 19.95
C TYR A 69 11.50 -3.48 20.63
#